data_AF-A0A7C1TXP1-F1
#
_entry.id   AF-A0A7C1TXP1-F1
#
_cell.length_a   1.000
_cell.length_b   1.000
_cell.length_c   1.000
_cell.angle_alpha   90.00
_cell.angle_beta   90.00
_cell.angle_gamma   90.00
#
_symmetry.space_group_name_H-M   'P 1'
#
loop_
_entity.id
_entity.type
_entity.pdbx_description
1 polymer ?
#
loop_
_entity_poly.entity_id
_entity_poly.type
_entity_poly.pdbx_seq_one_letter_code
_entity_poly.pdbx_strand_id
1 'polypeptide(L)' 'MTDSTARYGFKIGDLVVVRGWPPSTAMEVIDTSDRALLTLQTPSGTMLKVGRLAVVLLDSAGA' A
#
# COMPACT_ATOMS: atom_id res chain seq x y z
N MET A 1 -17.01 15.97 -11.60
CA MET A 1 -16.34 14.66 -11.66
C MET A 1 -15.12 14.75 -10.76
N THR A 2 -15.26 14.36 -9.49
CA THR A 2 -14.13 14.33 -8.55
C THR A 2 -13.58 12.92 -8.57
N ASP A 3 -12.76 12.63 -9.57
CA ASP A 3 -11.95 11.41 -9.58
C ASP A 3 -10.79 11.65 -8.59
N SER A 4 -11.09 11.51 -7.31
CA SER A 4 -10.13 11.64 -6.22
C SER A 4 -10.07 10.32 -5.48
N THR A 5 -9.52 9.33 -6.17
CA THR A 5 -8.98 8.09 -5.60
C THR A 5 -7.72 8.32 -4.74
N ALA A 6 -7.36 9.59 -4.48
CA ALA A 6 -6.30 9.97 -3.56
C ALA A 6 -6.79 9.78 -2.11
N ARG A 7 -6.42 8.68 -1.45
CA ARG A 7 -6.68 8.48 -0.02
C ARG A 7 -5.39 8.66 0.76
N TYR A 8 -5.45 9.43 1.85
CA TYR A 8 -4.26 9.97 2.55
C TYR A 8 -3.31 10.78 1.65
N GLY A 9 -3.79 11.27 0.51
CA GLY A 9 -2.97 11.96 -0.49
C GLY A 9 -2.26 11.05 -1.49
N PHE A 10 -2.39 9.73 -1.37
CA PHE A 10 -1.77 8.75 -2.27
C PHE A 10 -2.77 8.20 -3.28
N LYS A 11 -2.32 8.05 -4.53
CA LYS A 11 -3.06 7.49 -5.66
C LYS A 11 -2.54 6.10 -6.01
N ILE A 12 -3.37 5.31 -6.67
CA ILE A 12 -2.93 4.04 -7.27
C ILE A 12 -1.81 4.34 -8.28
N GLY A 13 -0.73 3.56 -8.21
CA GLY A 13 0.50 3.76 -8.99
C GLY A 13 1.55 4.63 -8.29
N ASP A 14 1.23 5.28 -7.17
CA ASP A 14 2.24 6.02 -6.40
C ASP A 14 3.26 5.05 -5.78
N LEU A 15 4.53 5.41 -5.84
CA LEU A 15 5.60 4.70 -5.16
C LEU A 15 5.82 5.30 -3.76
N VAL A 16 5.64 4.48 -2.74
CA VAL A 16 5.77 4.88 -1.33
C VAL A 16 6.82 4.04 -0.61
N VAL A 17 7.53 4.67 0.33
CA VAL A 17 8.44 4.00 1.24
C VAL A 17 7.84 4.06 2.64
N VAL A 18 7.59 2.89 3.23
CA VAL A 18 7.03 2.82 4.58
C VAL A 18 8.17 2.89 5.61
N ARG A 19 8.14 3.91 6.45
CA ARG A 19 9.11 4.08 7.53
C ARG A 19 9.02 2.90 8.52
N GLY A 20 10.14 2.23 8.77
CA GLY A 20 10.23 1.09 9.68
C GLY A 20 10.08 -0.27 9.01
N TRP A 21 9.60 -0.32 7.76
CA TRP A 21 9.92 -1.39 6.82
C TRP A 21 11.34 -1.15 6.28
N PRO A 22 12.08 -2.16 5.77
CA PRO A 22 13.36 -1.93 5.08
C PRO A 22 13.31 -0.65 4.22
N PRO A 23 13.96 0.44 4.66
CA PRO A 23 13.61 1.81 4.26
C PRO A 23 14.05 2.16 2.82
N SER A 24 14.55 1.16 2.09
CA SER A 24 14.98 1.26 0.69
C SER A 24 13.99 0.61 -0.29
N THR A 25 12.96 -0.08 0.18
CA THR A 25 12.01 -0.77 -0.72
C THR A 25 10.84 0.16 -1.04
N ALA A 26 10.89 0.78 -2.22
CA ALA A 26 9.72 1.45 -2.78
C ALA A 26 8.64 0.42 -3.11
N MET A 27 7.40 0.72 -2.74
CA MET A 27 6.25 -0.15 -2.92
C MET A 27 5.16 0.64 -3.64
N GLU A 28 4.47 -0.02 -4.58
CA GLU A 28 3.44 0.60 -5.37
C GLU A 28 2.09 0.55 -4.65
N VAL A 29 1.37 1.66 -4.61
CA VAL A 29 -0.01 1.67 -4.13
C VAL A 29 -0.89 1.00 -5.19
N ILE A 30 -1.48 -0.15 -4.86
CA ILE A 30 -2.32 -0.92 -5.79
C ILE A 30 -3.81 -0.85 -5.48
N ASP A 31 -4.18 -0.49 -4.24
CA ASP A 31 -5.57 -0.28 -3.86
C ASP A 31 -5.72 0.75 -2.72
N THR A 32 -6.69 1.65 -2.89
CA THR A 32 -7.08 2.66 -1.92
C THR A 32 -8.57 2.54 -1.54
N SER A 33 -9.24 1.42 -1.86
CA SER A 33 -10.67 1.21 -1.65
C SER A 33 -11.10 1.15 -0.18
N ASP A 34 -10.19 0.77 0.72
CA ASP A 34 -10.37 0.79 2.17
C ASP A 34 -10.13 2.20 2.72
N ARG A 35 -10.98 2.66 3.64
CA ARG A 35 -10.89 4.02 4.22
C ARG A 35 -9.85 4.11 5.32
N ALA A 36 -9.43 2.99 5.89
CA ALA A 36 -8.49 2.92 7.00
C ALA A 36 -7.11 2.35 6.59
N LEU A 37 -7.03 1.71 5.43
CA LEU A 37 -5.85 0.98 4.97
C LEU A 37 -5.48 1.36 3.52
N LEU A 38 -4.17 1.36 3.23
CA LEU A 38 -3.60 1.41 1.89
C LEU A 38 -3.04 0.03 1.55
N THR A 39 -3.38 -0.50 0.38
CA THR A 39 -2.77 -1.75 -0.10
C THR A 39 -1.60 -1.41 -0.98
N LEU A 40 -0.42 -1.90 -0.61
CA LEU A 40 0.83 -1.72 -1.33
C LEU A 40 1.32 -3.05 -1.89
N GLN A 41 2.03 -3.00 -3.01
CA GLN A 41 2.74 -4.14 -3.58
C GLN A 41 4.24 -3.87 -3.57
N THR A 42 4.99 -4.81 -3.01
CA THR A 42 6.45 -4.81 -3.06
C THR A 42 6.96 -5.22 -4.45
N PRO A 43 8.21 -4.89 -4.81
CA PRO A 43 8.80 -5.33 -6.08
C PRO A 43 8.87 -6.86 -6.25
N SER A 44 8.84 -7.61 -5.14
CA SER A 44 8.77 -9.08 -5.15
C SER A 44 7.35 -9.62 -5.39
N GLY A 45 6.35 -8.75 -5.52
CA GLY A 45 4.94 -9.11 -5.73
C GLY A 45 4.14 -9.33 -4.45
N THR A 46 4.77 -9.30 -3.27
CA THR A 46 4.10 -9.43 -1.97
C THR A 46 3.20 -8.22 -1.71
N MET A 47 1.98 -8.48 -1.23
CA MET A 47 1.00 -7.44 -0.89
C MET A 47 1.05 -7.09 0.59
N LEU A 48 0.88 -5.81 0.90
CA LEU A 48 0.90 -5.27 2.26
C LEU A 48 -0.34 -4.40 2.46
N LYS A 49 -0.95 -4.48 3.63
CA LYS A 49 -1.94 -3.50 4.07
C LYS A 49 -1.32 -2.59 5.11
N VAL A 50 -1.25 -1.30 4.80
CA VAL A 50 -0.66 -0.27 5.65
C VAL A 50 -1.77 0.61 6.18
N GLY A 51 -1.99 0.54 7.49
CA GLY A 51 -2.85 1.48 8.20
C GLY A 51 -2.03 2.60 8.84
N ARG A 52 -2.74 3.54 9.50
CA ARG A 52 -2.11 4.65 10.24
C ARG A 52 -1.10 4.21 11.30
N LEU A 53 -1.28 3.02 11.89
CA LEU A 53 -0.54 2.58 13.07
C LEU A 53 0.28 1.30 12.87
N ALA A 54 0.04 0.54 11.80
CA ALA A 54 0.67 -0.75 11.60
C ALA A 54 0.70 -1.14 10.11
N VAL A 55 1.68 -1.97 9.77
CA VAL A 55 1.78 -2.68 8.49
C VAL A 55 1.44 -4.13 8.75
N VAL A 56 0.54 -4.68 7.93
CA VAL A 56 0.20 -6.10 7.94
C VAL A 56 0.67 -6.70 6.62
N LEU A 57 1.52 -7.72 6.72
CA LEU A 57 1.90 -8.57 5.59
C LEU A 57 0.67 -9.40 5.19
N LEU A 58 0.26 -9.28 3.93
CA LEU A 58 -0.67 -10.24 3.37
C LEU A 58 0.18 -11.33 2.73
N ASP A 59 0.10 -12.53 3.30
CA ASP A 59 0.67 -13.68 2.62
C ASP A 59 -0.19 -13.96 1.39
N SER A 60 0.42 -13.85 0.21
CA SER A 60 -0.16 -14.32 -1.04
C SER A 60 -0.06 -15.86 -1.11
N ALA A 61 -0.35 -16.57 -0.02
CA ALA A 61 -0.37 -18.03 0.01
C ALA A 61 -1.81 -18.52 0.10
N GLY A 62 -2.39 -18.77 -1.09
CA GLY A 62 -3.39 -19.83 -1.28
C GLY A 62 -4.79 -19.40 -1.72
N ALA A 63 -5.03 -19.44 -3.05
CA ALA A 63 -6.15 -20.14 -3.69
C ALA A 63 -5.96 -20.15 -5.21
#